data_AF-A0A660PXZ7-F1
#
_entry.id   AF-A0A660PXZ7-F1
#
_cell.length_a   1.000
_cell.length_b   1.000
_cell.length_c   1.000
_cell.angle_alpha   90.00
_cell.angle_beta   90.00
_cell.angle_gamma   90.00
#
_symmetry.space_group_name_H-M   'P 1'
#
loop_
_entity.id
_entity.type
_entity.pdbx_description
1 polymer ?
#
loop_
_entity_poly.entity_id
_entity_poly.type
_entity_poly.pdbx_seq_one_letter_code
_entity_poly.pdbx_strand_id
1 'polypeptide(L)'
;MKKIILGLTFLVLLVAVIYVQVTRDSSHRDDIRKSAYEEGLSESVDQLSKADSLSDLLAKQVAAAEDSLSKMNLSYDSQSDSLYGVIEAQKEQLAELRKQNQTLKESAPSSKKSKSGKDRDSEILGYYKSEIRQLPGDLSTYEKRVAISEIRQETARKFSMTVEQLNKLRQQHNLDN
;
A
#
# COMPACT_ATOMS: atom_id res chain seq x y z
N MET A 1 77.03 61.40 45.26
CA MET A 1 76.35 60.29 45.97
C MET A 1 74.83 60.39 45.94
N LYS A 2 74.19 61.52 46.32
CA LYS A 2 72.70 61.65 46.33
C LYS A 2 72.01 61.28 45.01
N LYS A 3 72.57 61.67 43.86
CA LYS A 3 72.03 61.35 42.51
C LYS A 3 72.08 59.86 42.18
N ILE A 4 73.10 59.13 42.67
CA ILE A 4 73.26 57.68 42.42
C ILE A 4 72.23 56.90 43.24
N ILE A 5 72.02 57.30 44.49
CA ILE A 5 70.99 56.70 45.37
C ILE A 5 69.59 56.94 44.78
N LEU A 6 69.31 58.14 44.27
CA LEU A 6 68.04 58.47 43.63
C LEU A 6 67.79 57.60 42.39
N GLY A 7 68.80 57.43 41.54
CA GLY A 7 68.72 56.54 40.36
C GLY A 7 68.45 55.08 40.74
N LEU A 8 69.12 54.59 41.79
CA LEU A 8 68.90 53.23 42.29
C LEU A 8 67.49 53.04 42.86
N THR A 9 66.98 54.02 43.62
CA THR A 9 65.60 53.97 44.14
C THR A 9 64.55 53.96 43.03
N PHE A 10 64.77 54.73 41.96
CA PHE A 10 63.85 54.74 40.82
C PHE A 10 63.87 53.40 40.07
N LEU A 11 65.04 52.78 39.93
CA LEU A 11 65.20 51.48 39.29
C LEU A 11 64.49 50.37 40.08
N VAL A 12 64.59 50.37 41.40
CA VAL A 12 63.86 49.43 42.27
C VAL A 12 62.34 49.62 42.13
N LEU A 13 61.87 50.87 42.09
CA LEU A 13 60.46 51.18 41.88
C LEU A 13 59.95 50.69 40.53
N LEU A 14 60.75 50.85 39.48
CA LEU A 14 60.41 50.43 38.12
C LEU A 14 60.31 48.90 38.05
N VAL A 15 61.25 48.18 38.65
CA VAL A 15 61.21 46.71 38.76
C VAL A 15 59.98 46.25 39.55
N ALA A 16 59.62 46.93 40.64
CA ALA A 16 58.44 46.61 41.43
C ALA A 16 57.14 46.79 40.64
N VAL A 17 57.01 47.89 39.86
CA VAL A 17 55.83 48.14 39.02
C VAL A 17 55.73 47.10 37.89
N ILE A 18 56.82 46.77 37.22
CA ILE A 18 56.85 45.72 36.19
C ILE A 18 56.45 44.37 36.81
N TYR A 19 57.00 44.03 37.98
CA TYR A 19 56.68 42.79 38.67
C TYR A 19 55.19 42.69 39.01
N VAL A 20 54.58 43.77 39.53
CA VAL A 20 53.14 43.82 39.84
C VAL A 20 52.29 43.70 38.57
N GLN A 21 52.68 44.32 37.46
CA GLN A 21 51.99 44.17 36.19
C GLN A 21 52.06 42.75 35.66
N VAL A 22 53.27 42.15 35.63
CA VAL A 22 53.48 40.78 35.16
C VAL A 22 52.71 39.76 36.01
N THR A 23 52.69 39.93 37.33
CA THR A 23 51.94 39.03 38.23
C THR A 23 50.43 39.19 38.08
N ARG A 24 49.91 40.41 37.89
CA ARG A 24 48.48 40.61 37.57
C ARG A 24 48.11 40.00 36.23
N ASP A 25 48.92 40.22 35.21
CA ASP A 25 48.67 39.68 33.87
C ASP A 25 48.75 38.15 33.85
N SER A 26 49.69 37.56 34.60
CA SER A 26 49.77 36.10 34.78
C SER A 26 48.54 35.56 35.48
N SER A 27 48.11 36.19 36.59
CA SER A 27 46.93 35.75 37.34
C SER A 27 45.67 35.84 36.49
N HIS A 28 45.49 36.93 35.75
CA HIS A 28 44.34 37.11 34.87
C HIS A 28 44.31 36.07 33.74
N ARG A 29 45.48 35.74 33.15
CA ARG A 29 45.59 34.70 32.13
C ARG A 29 45.28 33.31 32.69
N ASP A 30 45.71 33.01 33.91
CA ASP A 30 45.44 31.72 34.55
C ASP A 30 43.96 31.58 34.93
N ASP A 31 43.32 32.66 35.38
CA ASP A 31 41.87 32.67 35.65
C ASP A 31 41.05 32.46 34.37
N ILE A 32 41.40 33.16 33.27
CA ILE A 32 40.75 32.97 31.96
C ILE A 32 40.93 31.53 31.46
N ARG A 33 42.12 30.94 31.62
CA ARG A 33 42.36 29.55 31.21
C ARG A 33 41.52 28.57 32.02
N LYS A 34 41.42 28.76 33.34
CA LYS A 34 40.59 27.92 34.20
C LYS A 34 39.12 28.04 33.84
N SER A 35 38.61 29.26 33.69
CA SER A 35 37.21 29.48 33.32
C SER A 35 36.88 28.91 31.94
N ALA A 36 37.76 29.12 30.95
CA ALA A 36 37.58 28.56 29.61
C ALA A 36 37.65 27.02 29.60
N TYR A 37 38.49 26.42 30.44
CA TYR A 37 38.55 24.97 30.59
C TYR A 37 37.28 24.42 31.24
N GLU A 38 36.81 25.04 32.32
CA GLU A 38 35.57 24.66 33.00
C GLU A 38 34.35 24.80 32.09
N GLU A 39 34.26 25.91 31.35
CA GLU A 39 33.19 26.15 30.37
C GLU A 39 33.21 25.12 29.24
N GLY A 40 34.40 24.84 28.66
CA GLY A 40 34.54 23.82 27.63
C GLY A 40 34.21 22.40 28.13
N LEU A 41 34.53 22.09 29.39
CA LEU A 41 34.20 20.81 30.00
C LEU A 41 32.69 20.68 30.23
N SER A 42 32.03 21.73 30.71
CA SER A 42 30.57 21.78 30.84
C SER A 42 29.88 21.64 29.48
N GLU A 43 30.34 22.35 28.46
CA GLU A 43 29.76 22.27 27.12
C GLU A 43 29.91 20.85 26.53
N SER A 44 31.06 20.20 26.77
CA SER A 44 31.29 18.82 26.33
C SER A 44 30.34 17.82 26.98
N VAL A 45 30.02 18.00 28.27
CA VAL A 45 29.07 17.17 29.02
C VAL A 45 27.64 17.39 28.51
N ASP A 46 27.27 18.63 28.22
CA ASP A 46 25.97 18.97 27.63
C ASP A 46 25.83 18.39 26.21
N GLN A 47 26.87 18.43 25.40
CA GLN A 47 26.87 17.82 24.07
C GLN A 47 26.78 16.29 24.16
N LEU A 48 27.51 15.67 25.09
CA LEU A 48 27.47 14.23 25.31
C LEU A 48 26.07 13.76 25.75
N SER A 49 25.46 14.44 26.72
CA SER A 49 24.11 14.11 27.19
C SER A 49 23.05 14.26 26.09
N LYS A 50 23.18 15.28 25.23
CA LYS A 50 22.34 15.41 24.03
C LYS A 50 22.56 14.25 23.06
N ALA A 51 23.80 13.87 22.80
CA ALA A 51 24.12 12.73 21.93
C ALA A 51 23.54 11.41 22.48
N ASP A 52 23.68 11.17 23.78
CA ASP A 52 23.11 9.99 24.45
C ASP A 52 21.58 9.98 24.37
N SER A 53 20.93 11.12 24.56
CA SER A 53 19.47 11.24 24.43
C SER A 53 19.00 10.95 23.01
N LEU A 54 19.72 11.44 21.99
CA LEU A 54 19.42 11.18 20.59
C LEU A 54 19.63 9.70 20.25
N SER A 55 20.69 9.09 20.78
CA SER A 55 20.97 7.66 20.63
C SER A 55 19.84 6.80 21.21
N ASP A 56 19.36 7.14 22.41
CA ASP A 56 18.24 6.44 23.05
C ASP A 56 16.92 6.62 22.28
N LEU A 57 16.63 7.83 21.80
CA LEU A 57 15.47 8.07 20.93
C LEU A 57 15.54 7.27 19.63
N LEU A 58 16.72 7.20 19.00
CA LEU A 58 16.94 6.45 17.77
C LEU A 58 16.77 4.95 18.01
N ALA A 59 17.33 4.41 19.10
CA ALA A 59 17.14 3.02 19.50
C ALA A 59 15.66 2.68 19.73
N LYS A 60 14.92 3.55 20.42
CA LYS A 60 13.46 3.40 20.63
C LYS A 60 12.70 3.42 19.31
N GLN A 61 13.06 4.33 18.39
CA GLN A 61 12.40 4.43 17.09
C GLN A 61 12.67 3.21 16.21
N VAL A 62 13.91 2.70 16.22
CA VAL A 62 14.28 1.46 15.52
C VAL A 62 13.50 0.27 16.07
N ALA A 63 13.45 0.11 17.39
CA ALA A 63 12.68 -0.97 18.02
C ALA A 63 11.18 -0.89 17.69
N ALA A 64 10.60 0.32 17.68
CA ALA A 64 9.21 0.52 17.29
C ALA A 64 8.96 0.20 15.80
N ALA A 65 9.90 0.53 14.92
CA ALA A 65 9.82 0.20 13.50
C ALA A 65 9.91 -1.31 13.28
N GLU A 66 10.82 -2.00 13.97
CA GLU A 66 10.94 -3.46 13.92
C GLU A 66 9.68 -4.17 14.40
N ASP A 67 9.09 -3.74 15.52
CA ASP A 67 7.82 -4.27 16.03
C ASP A 67 6.67 -4.05 15.04
N SER A 68 6.59 -2.86 14.43
CA SER A 68 5.59 -2.56 13.41
C SER A 68 5.74 -3.45 12.17
N LEU A 69 6.96 -3.65 11.68
CA LEU A 69 7.23 -4.52 10.54
C LEU A 69 6.90 -5.98 10.86
N SER A 70 7.23 -6.45 12.07
CA SER A 70 6.90 -7.81 12.53
C SER A 70 5.38 -8.03 12.57
N LYS A 71 4.62 -7.10 13.16
CA LYS A 71 3.15 -7.17 13.21
C LYS A 71 2.53 -7.13 11.82
N MET A 72 3.08 -6.31 10.93
CA MET A 72 2.64 -6.23 9.55
C MET A 72 2.86 -7.56 8.82
N ASN A 73 4.04 -8.17 8.96
CA ASN A 73 4.34 -9.47 8.35
C ASN A 73 3.41 -10.56 8.88
N LEU A 74 3.20 -10.65 10.19
CA LEU A 74 2.24 -11.59 10.79
C LEU A 74 0.82 -11.40 10.24
N SER A 75 0.39 -10.15 10.05
CA SER A 75 -0.91 -9.85 9.44
C SER A 75 -0.97 -10.34 7.99
N TYR A 76 0.07 -10.10 7.18
CA TYR A 76 0.12 -10.58 5.80
C TYR A 76 0.14 -12.10 5.70
N ASP A 77 0.92 -12.77 6.53
CA ASP A 77 0.98 -14.23 6.57
C ASP A 77 -0.40 -14.82 6.91
N SER A 78 -1.07 -14.29 7.94
CA SER A 78 -2.42 -14.74 8.30
C SER A 78 -3.46 -14.54 7.19
N GLN A 79 -3.36 -13.45 6.44
CA GLN A 79 -4.24 -13.18 5.29
C GLN A 79 -3.93 -14.14 4.13
N SER A 80 -2.64 -14.41 3.87
CA SER A 80 -2.21 -15.37 2.86
C SER A 80 -2.72 -16.77 3.17
N ASP A 81 -2.55 -17.23 4.40
CA ASP A 81 -3.05 -18.54 4.86
C ASP A 81 -4.58 -18.64 4.73
N SER A 82 -5.30 -17.59 5.12
CA SER A 82 -6.75 -17.54 4.95
C SER A 82 -7.17 -17.60 3.49
N LEU A 83 -6.48 -16.89 2.59
CA LEU A 83 -6.77 -16.93 1.16
C LEU A 83 -6.47 -18.30 0.57
N TYR A 84 -5.39 -18.95 1.00
CA TYR A 84 -5.07 -20.31 0.59
C TYR A 84 -6.17 -21.29 1.01
N GLY A 85 -6.67 -21.18 2.25
CA GLY A 85 -7.79 -21.97 2.74
C GLY A 85 -9.08 -21.77 1.92
N VAL A 86 -9.40 -20.52 1.56
CA VAL A 86 -10.56 -20.20 0.70
C VAL A 86 -10.39 -20.79 -0.70
N ILE A 87 -9.21 -20.67 -1.30
CA ILE A 87 -8.91 -21.24 -2.62
C ILE A 87 -9.09 -22.76 -2.59
N GLU A 88 -8.59 -23.43 -1.55
CA GLU A 88 -8.69 -24.88 -1.45
C GLU A 88 -10.15 -25.34 -1.27
N ALA A 89 -10.93 -24.64 -0.42
CA ALA A 89 -12.37 -24.88 -0.28
C ALA A 89 -13.12 -24.67 -1.61
N GLN A 90 -12.78 -23.63 -2.37
CA GLN A 90 -13.38 -23.38 -3.69
C GLN A 90 -12.98 -24.45 -4.73
N LYS A 91 -11.75 -24.97 -4.68
CA LYS A 91 -11.33 -26.09 -5.54
C LYS A 91 -12.12 -27.36 -5.22
N GLU A 92 -12.34 -27.67 -3.94
CA GLU A 92 -13.14 -28.81 -3.52
C GLU A 92 -14.59 -28.69 -4.02
N GLN A 93 -15.21 -27.52 -3.83
CA GLN A 93 -16.55 -27.24 -4.36
C GLN A 93 -16.62 -27.38 -5.90
N LEU A 94 -15.60 -26.88 -6.62
CA LEU A 94 -15.51 -27.05 -8.07
C LEU A 94 -15.36 -28.51 -8.48
N ALA A 95 -14.58 -29.30 -7.75
CA ALA A 95 -14.40 -30.72 -8.00
C ALA A 95 -15.72 -31.49 -7.78
N GLU A 96 -16.46 -31.13 -6.73
CA GLU A 96 -17.78 -31.72 -6.43
C GLU A 96 -18.81 -31.35 -7.50
N LEU A 97 -18.91 -30.07 -7.89
CA LEU A 97 -19.78 -29.61 -8.98
C LEU A 97 -19.44 -30.28 -10.32
N ARG A 98 -18.16 -30.54 -10.59
CA ARG A 98 -17.74 -31.28 -11.79
C ARG A 98 -18.20 -32.73 -11.74
N LYS A 99 -18.08 -33.41 -10.60
CA LYS A 99 -18.59 -34.79 -10.42
C LYS A 99 -20.12 -34.85 -10.56
N GLN A 100 -20.84 -33.89 -9.97
CA GLN A 100 -22.29 -33.78 -10.11
C GLN A 100 -22.69 -33.54 -11.58
N ASN A 101 -21.98 -32.67 -12.31
CA ASN A 101 -22.25 -32.47 -13.73
C ASN A 101 -21.94 -33.69 -14.61
N GLN A 102 -20.88 -34.45 -14.31
CA GLN A 102 -20.56 -35.68 -15.03
C GLN A 102 -21.63 -36.75 -14.81
N THR A 103 -22.03 -36.98 -13.55
CA THR A 103 -23.09 -37.94 -13.21
C THR A 103 -24.44 -37.55 -13.81
N LEU A 104 -24.79 -36.26 -13.83
CA LEU A 104 -25.98 -35.77 -14.53
C LEU A 104 -25.91 -35.96 -16.05
N LYS A 105 -24.73 -35.82 -16.67
CA LYS A 105 -24.54 -36.08 -18.11
C LYS A 105 -24.64 -37.57 -18.46
N GLU A 106 -24.16 -38.45 -17.59
CA GLU A 106 -24.25 -39.90 -17.78
C GLU A 106 -25.67 -40.43 -17.50
N SER A 107 -26.40 -39.78 -16.60
CA SER A 107 -27.79 -40.12 -16.26
C SER A 107 -28.82 -39.47 -17.18
N ALA A 108 -28.41 -38.50 -18.00
CA ALA A 108 -29.29 -37.90 -18.99
C ALA A 108 -29.57 -38.93 -20.11
N PRO A 109 -30.84 -39.33 -20.33
CA PRO A 109 -31.16 -40.22 -21.43
C PRO A 109 -30.72 -39.55 -22.73
N SER A 110 -29.87 -40.24 -23.48
CA SER A 110 -29.47 -39.89 -24.85
C SER A 110 -30.72 -39.48 -25.63
N SER A 111 -30.92 -38.16 -25.76
CA SER A 111 -32.06 -37.63 -26.49
C SER A 111 -31.80 -37.92 -27.96
N LYS A 112 -32.32 -39.05 -28.45
CA LYS A 112 -32.51 -39.31 -29.88
C LYS A 112 -33.09 -38.03 -30.47
N LYS A 113 -32.37 -37.45 -31.44
CA LYS A 113 -32.77 -36.28 -32.24
C LYS A 113 -34.25 -36.35 -32.56
N SER A 114 -35.06 -35.60 -31.80
CA SER A 114 -36.49 -35.48 -32.02
C SER A 114 -36.71 -34.54 -33.21
N LYS A 115 -37.63 -34.96 -34.07
CA LYS A 115 -37.93 -34.44 -35.40
C LYS A 115 -38.78 -33.15 -35.34
N SER A 116 -38.57 -32.27 -34.36
CA SER A 116 -39.40 -31.08 -34.07
C SER A 116 -38.66 -29.72 -34.14
N GLY A 117 -37.45 -29.68 -34.71
CA GLY A 117 -36.58 -28.48 -34.67
C GLY A 117 -37.23 -27.18 -35.13
N LYS A 118 -38.10 -27.21 -36.16
CA LYS A 118 -38.73 -25.99 -36.71
C LYS A 118 -39.67 -25.28 -35.74
N ASP A 119 -40.45 -26.02 -34.95
CA ASP A 119 -41.40 -25.41 -34.01
C ASP A 119 -40.68 -24.77 -32.84
N ARG A 120 -39.65 -25.46 -32.31
CA ARG A 120 -38.81 -24.93 -31.22
C ARG A 120 -38.04 -23.70 -31.67
N ASP A 121 -37.45 -23.71 -32.87
CA ASP A 121 -36.73 -22.57 -33.44
C ASP A 121 -37.67 -21.37 -33.60
N SER A 122 -38.90 -21.60 -34.05
CA SER A 122 -39.90 -20.53 -34.18
C SER A 122 -40.32 -19.94 -32.83
N GLU A 123 -40.40 -20.76 -31.78
CA GLU A 123 -40.73 -20.34 -30.42
C GLU A 123 -39.62 -19.48 -29.82
N ILE A 124 -38.37 -19.90 -29.98
CA ILE A 124 -37.18 -19.17 -29.52
C ILE A 124 -37.12 -17.79 -30.19
N LEU A 125 -37.28 -17.76 -31.52
CA LEU A 125 -37.22 -16.52 -32.29
C LEU A 125 -38.45 -15.63 -32.05
N GLY A 126 -39.61 -16.22 -31.77
CA GLY A 126 -40.82 -15.52 -31.38
C GLY A 126 -40.63 -14.74 -30.09
N TYR A 127 -40.08 -15.39 -29.06
CA TYR A 127 -39.75 -14.76 -27.78
C TYR A 127 -38.71 -13.63 -27.94
N TYR A 128 -37.62 -13.89 -28.67
CA TYR A 128 -36.61 -12.86 -28.92
C TYR A 128 -37.18 -11.60 -29.59
N LYS A 129 -38.05 -11.78 -30.59
CA LYS A 129 -38.72 -10.67 -31.28
C LYS A 129 -39.73 -9.95 -30.39
N SER A 130 -40.46 -10.65 -29.53
CA SER A 130 -41.43 -10.01 -28.64
C SER A 130 -40.72 -9.09 -27.64
N GLU A 131 -39.62 -9.56 -27.04
CA GLU A 131 -38.84 -8.75 -26.10
C GLU A 131 -38.23 -7.50 -26.77
N ILE A 132 -37.70 -7.64 -27.99
CA ILE A 132 -37.19 -6.48 -28.74
C ILE A 132 -38.29 -5.47 -29.04
N ARG A 133 -39.51 -5.93 -29.36
CA ARG A 133 -40.64 -5.03 -29.63
C ARG A 133 -41.17 -4.32 -28.40
N GLN A 134 -40.90 -4.84 -27.21
CA GLN A 134 -41.27 -4.22 -25.94
C GLN A 134 -40.27 -3.14 -25.49
N LEU A 135 -39.12 -3.01 -26.18
CA LEU A 135 -38.16 -1.97 -25.85
C LEU A 135 -38.73 -0.56 -26.10
N PRO A 136 -38.54 0.38 -25.15
CA PRO A 136 -38.89 1.78 -25.34
C PRO A 136 -38.23 2.37 -26.60
N GLY A 137 -38.99 3.15 -27.37
CA GLY A 137 -38.51 3.76 -28.62
C GLY A 137 -37.58 4.96 -28.42
N ASP A 138 -37.50 5.48 -27.19
CA ASP A 138 -36.73 6.64 -26.74
C ASP A 138 -35.34 6.28 -26.20
N LEU A 139 -34.95 5.00 -26.26
CA LEU A 139 -33.62 4.54 -25.85
C LEU A 139 -32.50 5.17 -26.71
N SER A 140 -31.44 5.65 -26.05
CA SER A 140 -30.22 6.05 -26.73
C SER A 140 -29.54 4.85 -27.41
N THR A 141 -28.65 5.13 -28.36
CA THR A 141 -27.89 4.08 -29.08
C THR A 141 -27.13 3.14 -28.15
N TYR A 142 -26.62 3.66 -27.03
CA TYR A 142 -25.91 2.86 -26.03
C TYR A 142 -26.88 1.96 -25.26
N GLU A 143 -27.97 2.52 -24.73
CA GLU A 143 -28.96 1.78 -23.95
C GLU A 143 -29.63 0.69 -24.79
N LYS A 144 -29.92 0.99 -26.06
CA LYS A 144 -30.44 0.01 -27.01
C LYS A 144 -29.49 -1.18 -27.20
N ARG A 145 -28.17 -0.94 -27.22
CA ARG A 145 -27.17 -2.01 -27.35
C ARG A 145 -27.12 -2.89 -26.10
N VAL A 146 -27.17 -2.27 -24.93
CA VAL A 146 -27.19 -2.99 -23.64
C VAL A 146 -28.46 -3.83 -23.52
N ALA A 147 -29.62 -3.24 -23.77
CA ALA A 147 -30.92 -3.92 -23.70
C ALA A 147 -31.01 -5.11 -24.69
N ILE A 148 -30.52 -4.96 -25.92
CA ILE A 148 -30.44 -6.09 -26.88
C ILE A 148 -29.51 -7.19 -26.36
N SER A 149 -28.39 -6.84 -25.72
CA SER A 149 -27.47 -7.83 -25.14
C SER A 149 -28.12 -8.59 -23.98
N GLU A 150 -28.86 -7.90 -23.11
CA GLU A 150 -29.60 -8.51 -22.00
C GLU A 150 -30.69 -9.45 -22.53
N ILE A 151 -31.51 -9.02 -23.49
CA ILE A 151 -32.51 -9.87 -24.14
C ILE A 151 -31.89 -11.14 -24.74
N ARG A 152 -30.69 -11.05 -25.34
CA ARG A 152 -29.98 -12.23 -25.86
C ARG A 152 -29.60 -13.19 -24.75
N GLN A 153 -29.08 -12.69 -23.63
CA GLN A 153 -28.69 -13.53 -22.49
C GLN A 153 -29.92 -14.19 -21.84
N GLU A 154 -31.01 -13.44 -21.67
CA GLU A 154 -32.26 -13.96 -21.14
C GLU A 154 -32.90 -15.01 -22.04
N THR A 155 -32.93 -14.76 -23.35
CA THR A 155 -33.42 -15.74 -24.34
C THR A 155 -32.57 -17.02 -24.29
N ALA A 156 -31.24 -16.89 -24.26
CA ALA A 156 -30.34 -18.03 -24.18
C ALA A 156 -30.57 -18.85 -22.90
N ARG A 157 -30.74 -18.17 -21.76
CA ARG A 157 -31.04 -18.79 -20.46
C ARG A 157 -32.41 -19.50 -20.48
N LYS A 158 -33.45 -18.83 -20.97
CA LYS A 158 -34.83 -19.35 -21.00
C LYS A 158 -34.94 -20.64 -21.81
N PHE A 159 -34.24 -20.74 -22.93
CA PHE A 159 -34.27 -21.90 -23.81
C PHE A 159 -33.11 -22.88 -23.61
N SER A 160 -32.34 -22.72 -22.53
CA SER A 160 -31.19 -23.58 -22.16
C SER A 160 -30.19 -23.77 -23.30
N MET A 161 -29.82 -22.67 -23.96
CA MET A 161 -28.83 -22.65 -25.05
C MET A 161 -27.73 -21.62 -24.79
N THR A 162 -26.63 -21.70 -25.54
CA THR A 162 -25.58 -20.69 -25.50
C THR A 162 -25.96 -19.48 -26.35
N VAL A 163 -25.40 -18.30 -26.02
CA VAL A 163 -25.57 -17.08 -26.84
C VAL A 163 -25.04 -17.30 -28.27
N GLU A 164 -24.01 -18.11 -28.44
CA GLU A 164 -23.49 -18.51 -29.76
C GLU A 164 -24.49 -19.34 -30.56
N GLN A 165 -25.19 -20.28 -29.90
CA GLN A 165 -26.26 -21.06 -30.53
C GLN A 165 -27.42 -20.17 -30.95
N LEU A 166 -27.82 -19.22 -30.11
CA LEU A 166 -28.85 -18.23 -30.44
C LEU A 166 -28.44 -17.33 -31.61
N ASN A 167 -27.18 -16.89 -31.66
CA ASN A 167 -26.67 -16.09 -32.78
C ASN A 167 -26.67 -16.88 -34.09
N LYS A 168 -26.27 -18.16 -34.07
CA LYS A 168 -26.36 -19.04 -35.24
C LYS A 168 -27.81 -19.20 -35.71
N LEU A 169 -28.76 -19.38 -34.79
CA LEU A 169 -30.18 -19.48 -35.11
C LEU A 169 -30.70 -18.16 -35.73
N ARG A 170 -30.32 -17.01 -35.17
CA ARG A 170 -30.69 -15.70 -35.71
C ARG A 170 -30.11 -15.46 -37.11
N GLN A 171 -28.87 -15.86 -37.35
CA GLN A 171 -28.23 -15.79 -38.68
C GLN A 171 -28.93 -16.67 -39.71
N GLN A 172 -29.26 -17.91 -39.32
CA GLN A 172 -29.99 -18.85 -40.20
C GLN A 172 -31.37 -18.34 -40.60
N HIS A 173 -31.99 -17.48 -39.77
CA HIS A 173 -33.31 -16.90 -40.00
C HIS A 173 -33.30 -15.41 -40.39
N ASN A 174 -32.13 -14.85 -40.77
CA ASN A 174 -31.96 -13.46 -41.20
C ASN A 174 -32.45 -12.39 -40.20
N LEU A 175 -32.14 -12.57 -38.92
CA LEU A 175 -32.55 -11.68 -37.82
C LEU A 175 -31.45 -10.73 -37.33
N ASP A 176 -30.43 -10.51 -38.15
CA ASP A 176 -29.31 -9.60 -37.88
C ASP A 176 -29.40 -8.25 -38.59
N ASN A 177 -30.59 -7.88 -39.10
CA ASN A 177 -30.89 -6.53 -39.61
C ASN A 177 -31.50 -5.64 -38.52
#